data_AF-A0A352A5F5-F1
#
_entry.id   AF-A0A352A5F5-F1
#
_cell.length_a   1.000
_cell.length_b   1.000
_cell.length_c   1.000
_cell.angle_alpha   90.00
_cell.angle_beta   90.00
_cell.angle_gamma   90.00
#
_symmetry.space_group_name_H-M   'P 1'
#
loop_
_entity.id
_entity.type
_entity.pdbx_description
1 polymer ?
#
loop_
_entity_poly.entity_id
_entity_poly.type
_entity_poly.pdbx_seq_one_letter_code
_entity_poly.pdbx_strand_id
1 'polypeptide(L)'
;MDEEKVMEIFRKRIGRINVLAVITMLIVVPITIFMVAFNLYSILKYFIIIVYPAIILAIVYNLRCPICGLLAGGFVHFTKRCVSCGAKLLK
;
A
#
# COMPACT_ATOMS: atom_id res chain seq x y z
N MET A 1 12.15 -6.44 23.15
CA MET A 1 10.95 -6.74 22.35
C MET A 1 11.35 -7.82 21.37
N ASP A 2 10.73 -9.01 21.42
CA ASP A 2 11.15 -10.17 20.62
C ASP A 2 11.07 -9.85 19.12
N GLU A 3 12.20 -9.89 18.40
CA GLU A 3 12.27 -9.55 16.97
C GLU A 3 11.31 -10.42 16.12
N GLU A 4 11.05 -11.65 16.53
CA GLU A 4 10.13 -12.57 15.85
C GLU A 4 8.68 -12.06 15.85
N LYS A 5 8.20 -11.51 16.98
CA LYS A 5 6.85 -10.92 17.07
C LYS A 5 6.69 -9.70 16.16
N VAL A 6 7.75 -8.90 16.02
CA VAL A 6 7.73 -7.71 15.13
C VAL A 6 7.61 -8.14 13.66
N MET A 7 8.34 -9.17 13.27
CA MET A 7 8.34 -9.72 11.92
C MET A 7 6.99 -10.34 11.54
N GLU A 8 6.31 -11.04 12.45
CA GLU A 8 4.96 -11.57 12.23
C GLU A 8 3.93 -10.46 11.97
N ILE A 9 3.97 -9.39 12.75
CA ILE A 9 3.08 -8.23 12.57
C ILE A 9 3.34 -7.59 11.20
N PHE A 10 4.60 -7.49 10.77
CA PHE A 10 4.97 -6.90 9.49
C PHE A 10 4.49 -7.78 8.31
N ARG A 11 4.68 -9.10 8.36
CA ARG A 11 4.14 -10.03 7.34
C ARG A 11 2.62 -9.95 7.25
N LYS A 12 1.93 -9.89 8.39
CA LYS A 12 0.46 -9.80 8.43
C LYS A 12 -0.07 -8.46 7.89
N ARG A 13 0.74 -7.40 7.89
CA ARG A 13 0.42 -6.12 7.23
C ARG A 13 0.69 -6.19 5.72
N ILE A 14 1.85 -6.68 5.30
CA ILE A 14 2.20 -6.85 3.89
C ILE A 14 1.19 -7.73 3.16
N GLY A 15 0.80 -8.87 3.76
CA GLY A 15 -0.22 -9.74 3.19
C GLY A 15 -1.56 -9.03 2.98
N ARG A 16 -1.98 -8.20 3.94
CA ARG A 16 -3.21 -7.40 3.82
C ARG A 16 -3.13 -6.34 2.73
N ILE A 17 -1.98 -5.70 2.53
CA ILE A 17 -1.77 -4.72 1.45
C ILE A 17 -1.89 -5.40 0.10
N ASN A 18 -1.23 -6.55 -0.07
CA ASN A 18 -1.21 -7.24 -1.35
C ASN A 18 -2.63 -7.70 -1.71
N VAL A 19 -3.38 -8.22 -0.74
CA VAL A 19 -4.80 -8.58 -0.91
C VAL A 19 -5.64 -7.35 -1.25
N LEU A 20 -5.48 -6.23 -0.52
CA LEU A 20 -6.24 -5.00 -0.77
C LEU A 20 -5.93 -4.42 -2.16
N ALA A 21 -4.67 -4.44 -2.58
CA ALA A 21 -4.24 -3.97 -3.90
C ALA A 21 -4.79 -4.84 -5.02
N VAL A 22 -4.77 -6.16 -4.85
CA VAL A 22 -5.35 -7.12 -5.81
C VAL A 22 -6.87 -6.92 -5.93
N ILE A 23 -7.59 -6.80 -4.81
CA ILE A 23 -9.04 -6.52 -4.81
C ILE A 23 -9.33 -5.18 -5.49
N THR A 24 -8.52 -4.16 -5.19
CA THR A 24 -8.68 -2.83 -5.80
C THR A 24 -8.48 -2.89 -7.31
N MET A 25 -7.44 -3.57 -7.80
CA MET A 25 -7.22 -3.76 -9.24
C MET A 25 -8.38 -4.53 -9.90
N LEU A 26 -8.88 -5.58 -9.26
CA LEU A 26 -10.02 -6.37 -9.75
C LEU A 26 -11.32 -5.55 -9.88
N ILE A 27 -11.49 -4.48 -9.11
CA ILE A 27 -12.69 -3.61 -9.17
C ILE A 27 -12.44 -2.43 -10.10
N VAL A 28 -11.31 -1.74 -9.94
CA VAL A 28 -10.96 -0.52 -10.67
C VAL A 28 -10.86 -0.81 -12.17
N VAL A 29 -10.17 -1.87 -12.59
CA VAL A 29 -9.98 -2.19 -14.01
C VAL A 29 -11.31 -2.37 -14.75
N PRO A 30 -12.23 -3.26 -14.33
CA PRO A 30 -13.51 -3.42 -15.03
C PRO A 30 -14.39 -2.16 -14.98
N ILE A 31 -14.38 -1.39 -13.89
CA ILE A 31 -15.11 -0.11 -13.83
C ILE A 31 -14.55 0.88 -14.86
N THR A 32 -13.23 0.95 -14.99
CA THR A 32 -12.56 1.85 -15.95
C THR A 32 -12.92 1.46 -17.38
N ILE A 33 -12.88 0.16 -17.70
CA ILE A 33 -13.27 -0.38 -19.02
C ILE A 33 -14.73 -0.05 -19.33
N PHE A 34 -15.63 -0.25 -18.35
CA PHE A 34 -17.05 0.08 -18.49
C PHE A 34 -17.26 1.58 -18.75
N MET A 35 -16.65 2.47 -17.96
CA MET A 35 -16.80 3.92 -18.15
C MET A 35 -16.31 4.41 -19.52
N VAL A 36 -15.23 3.81 -20.05
CA VAL A 36 -14.73 4.11 -21.40
C VAL A 36 -15.71 3.61 -22.47
N ALA A 37 -16.25 2.40 -22.33
CA ALA A 37 -17.21 1.82 -23.28
C ALA A 37 -18.49 2.67 -23.44
N PHE A 38 -18.91 3.37 -22.38
CA PHE A 38 -20.09 4.26 -22.39
C PHE A 38 -19.76 5.75 -22.56
N ASN A 39 -18.53 6.11 -22.93
CA ASN A 39 -18.07 7.51 -23.13
C ASN A 39 -18.29 8.44 -21.91
N LEU A 40 -18.28 7.91 -20.69
CA LEU A 40 -18.49 8.67 -19.45
C LEU A 40 -17.19 9.33 -18.95
N TYR A 41 -16.47 10.02 -19.82
CA TYR A 41 -15.16 10.62 -19.51
C TYR A 41 -15.20 11.64 -18.36
N SER A 42 -16.30 12.37 -18.22
CA SER A 42 -16.48 13.30 -17.10
C SER A 42 -16.43 12.57 -15.76
N ILE A 43 -17.07 11.40 -15.65
CA ILE A 43 -17.10 10.58 -14.44
C ILE A 43 -15.75 9.90 -14.22
N LEU A 44 -15.12 9.43 -15.30
CA LEU A 44 -13.81 8.77 -15.27
C LEU A 44 -12.72 9.64 -14.62
N LYS A 45 -12.71 10.94 -14.90
CA LYS A 45 -11.78 11.91 -14.28
C LYS A 45 -11.94 11.95 -12.76
N TYR A 46 -13.17 12.06 -12.26
CA TYR A 46 -13.42 12.09 -10.81
C TYR A 46 -13.07 10.75 -10.15
N PHE A 47 -13.35 9.64 -10.82
CA PHE A 47 -12.98 8.32 -10.31
C PHE A 47 -11.47 8.17 -10.10
N ILE A 48 -10.65 8.59 -11.08
CA ILE A 48 -9.19 8.57 -10.97
C ILE A 48 -8.71 9.47 -9.82
N ILE A 49 -9.26 10.69 -9.71
CA ILE A 49 -8.90 11.65 -8.65
C ILE A 49 -9.22 11.11 -7.26
N ILE A 50 -10.22 10.26 -7.08
CA ILE A 50 -10.57 9.69 -5.77
C ILE A 50 -9.76 8.41 -5.48
N VAL A 51 -9.61 7.54 -6.47
CA VAL A 51 -8.97 6.23 -6.30
C VAL A 51 -7.46 6.35 -6.11
N TYR A 52 -6.78 7.22 -6.86
CA TYR A 52 -5.32 7.37 -6.76
C TYR A 52 -4.85 7.82 -5.37
N PRO A 53 -5.42 8.90 -4.77
CA PRO A 53 -5.05 9.31 -3.42
C PRO A 53 -5.31 8.24 -2.37
N ALA A 54 -6.40 7.47 -2.50
CA ALA A 54 -6.69 6.38 -1.58
C ALA A 54 -5.62 5.29 -1.63
N ILE A 55 -5.16 4.90 -2.83
CA ILE A 55 -4.05 3.94 -3.01
C ILE A 55 -2.75 4.49 -2.44
N ILE A 56 -2.41 5.75 -2.75
CA ILE A 56 -1.19 6.40 -2.24
C ILE A 56 -1.21 6.45 -0.71
N LEU A 57 -2.33 6.83 -0.09
CA LEU A 57 -2.48 6.84 1.36
C LEU A 57 -2.32 5.43 1.94
N ALA A 58 -2.97 4.42 1.37
CA ALA A 58 -2.85 3.03 1.84
C ALA A 58 -1.40 2.53 1.80
N ILE A 59 -0.64 2.90 0.77
CA ILE A 59 0.79 2.61 0.63
C ILE A 59 1.58 3.35 1.71
N VAL A 60 1.42 4.68 1.81
CA VAL A 60 2.14 5.54 2.77
C VAL A 60 1.91 5.14 4.23
N TYR A 61 0.67 4.82 4.61
CA TYR A 61 0.34 4.38 5.97
C TYR A 61 1.01 3.04 6.31
N ASN A 62 1.14 2.14 5.33
CA ASN A 62 1.78 0.85 5.54
C ASN A 62 3.30 0.88 5.42
N LEU A 63 3.87 1.90 4.78
CA LEU A 63 5.31 2.16 4.75
C LEU A 63 5.88 2.67 6.09
N ARG A 64 5.03 2.93 7.08
CA ARG A 64 5.48 3.32 8.42
C ARG A 64 6.05 2.13 9.18
N CYS A 65 7.22 2.33 9.79
CA CYS A 65 7.82 1.36 10.68
C CYS A 65 6.90 1.12 11.90
N PRO A 66 6.59 -0.13 12.28
CA PRO A 66 5.74 -0.43 13.43
C PRO A 66 6.40 -0.07 14.77
N ILE A 67 7.72 0.14 14.79
CA ILE A 67 8.48 0.46 16.01
C ILE A 67 8.55 1.96 16.23
N CYS A 68 9.00 2.73 15.22
CA CYS A 68 9.18 4.18 15.38
C CYS A 68 8.10 5.03 14.69
N GLY A 69 7.14 4.43 13.98
CA GLY A 69 6.04 5.13 13.30
C GLY A 69 6.47 6.00 12.11
N LEU A 70 7.78 6.17 11.89
CA LEU A 70 8.36 6.93 10.80
C LEU A 70 8.32 6.12 9.51
N LEU A 71 8.22 6.83 8.38
CA LEU A 71 8.35 6.22 7.05
C LEU A 71 9.67 5.46 7.00
N ALA A 72 9.60 4.14 6.84
CA ALA A 72 10.76 3.38 6.42
C ALA A 72 11.16 4.01 5.08
N GLY A 73 12.35 4.63 5.02
CA GLY A 73 12.81 5.41 3.88
C GLY A 73 12.43 4.72 2.57
N GLY A 74 11.94 5.52 1.61
CA GLY A 74 11.27 5.06 0.40
C GLY A 74 11.87 3.76 -0.16
N PHE A 75 11.00 2.84 -0.56
CA PHE A 75 11.29 1.47 -0.98
C PHE A 75 11.47 0.46 0.17
N VAL A 76 10.35 0.16 0.86
CA VAL A 76 10.15 -1.03 1.73
C VAL A 76 10.54 -2.35 1.05
N HIS A 77 10.69 -2.36 -0.27
CA HIS A 77 11.18 -3.53 -1.00
C HIS A 77 12.70 -3.77 -0.91
N PHE A 78 13.52 -2.79 -0.50
CA PHE A 78 14.98 -2.91 -0.60
C PHE A 78 15.74 -2.79 0.73
N THR A 79 15.22 -2.06 1.73
CA THR A 79 15.96 -1.90 2.99
C THR A 79 15.52 -2.93 4.03
N LYS A 80 16.39 -3.92 4.30
CA LYS A 80 16.22 -4.92 5.38
C LYS A 80 16.11 -4.30 6.78
N ARG A 81 16.38 -3.00 6.93
CA ARG A 81 16.34 -2.25 8.19
C ARG A 81 15.59 -0.93 8.04
N CYS A 82 14.92 -0.50 9.10
CA CYS A 82 14.38 0.85 9.20
C CYS A 82 15.52 1.86 9.30
N VAL A 83 15.49 2.90 8.46
CA VAL A 83 16.51 3.95 8.44
C VAL A 83 16.53 4.78 9.73
N SER A 84 15.38 4.95 10.38
CA SER A 84 15.25 5.78 11.58
C SER A 84 15.65 5.06 12.87
N CYS A 85 15.17 3.83 13.08
CA CYS A 85 15.41 3.09 14.32
C CYS A 85 16.36 1.89 14.16
N GLY A 86 16.88 1.62 12.96
CA GLY A 86 17.77 0.49 12.67
C GLY A 86 17.11 -0.89 12.73
N ALA A 87 15.83 -0.97 13.10
CA ALA A 87 15.14 -2.23 13.31
C ALA A 87 15.07 -3.07 12.03
N LYS A 88 15.37 -4.36 12.13
CA LYS A 88 15.34 -5.29 10.99
C LYS A 88 13.88 -5.56 10.60
N LEU A 89 13.49 -5.17 9.38
CA LEU A 89 12.11 -5.28 8.88
C LEU A 89 11.91 -6.49 7.95
N LEU A 90 12.99 -7.04 7.39
CA LEU A 90 12.99 -8.24 6.53
C LEU A 90 14.23 -9.11 6.83
N LYS A 91 14.06 -10.45 6.84
CA LYS A 91 15.16 -11.43 6.95
C LYS A 91 15.88 -11.55 5.61
#